data_AF-A0A955N6T1-F1
#
_entry.id   AF-A0A955N6T1-F1
#
_cell.length_a   1.000
_cell.length_b   1.000
_cell.length_c   1.000
_cell.angle_alpha   90.00
_cell.angle_beta   90.00
_cell.angle_gamma   90.00
#
_symmetry.space_group_name_H-M   'P 1'
#
loop_
_entity.id
_entity.type
_entity.pdbx_description
1 polymer ?
#
loop_
_entity_poly.entity_id
_entity_poly.type
_entity_poly.pdbx_seq_one_letter_code
_entity_poly.pdbx_strand_id
1 'polypeptide(L)'
;LGTVMGLVIVYLLPPLAALTWPLHGSALGGGLALFAWLIMMYTFQPTLRLYSLAPTFGLVLPIAALLYLGMTVDSAYRYWLKVGGQWKGRTGIGCTN
;
A
#
# COMPACT_ATOMS: atom_id res chain seq x y z
N LEU A 1 -7.44 -5.14 10.49
CA LEU A 1 -7.86 -6.10 9.44
C LEU A 1 -8.52 -5.42 8.25
N GLY A 2 -9.62 -4.66 8.42
CA GLY A 2 -10.28 -3.96 7.31
C GLY A 2 -9.36 -3.07 6.46
N THR A 3 -8.52 -2.25 7.11
CA THR A 3 -7.54 -1.38 6.41
C THR A 3 -6.49 -2.15 5.62
N VAL A 4 -6.04 -3.30 6.13
CA VAL A 4 -5.07 -4.18 5.45
C VAL A 4 -5.69 -4.77 4.19
N MET A 5 -6.92 -5.28 4.30
CA MET A 5 -7.66 -5.79 3.14
C MET A 5 -7.93 -4.69 2.12
N GLY A 6 -8.32 -3.49 2.58
CA GLY A 6 -8.51 -2.33 1.70
C GLY A 6 -7.23 -1.97 0.94
N LEU A 7 -6.08 -1.93 1.61
CA LEU A 7 -4.78 -1.68 0.97
C LEU A 7 -4.46 -2.72 -0.11
N VAL A 8 -4.66 -4.01 0.19
CA VAL A 8 -4.39 -5.09 -0.78
C VAL A 8 -5.35 -5.01 -1.97
N ILE A 9 -6.64 -4.84 -1.73
CA ILE A 9 -7.66 -4.81 -2.78
C ILE A 9 -7.46 -3.59 -3.68
N VAL A 10 -7.24 -2.41 -3.11
CA VAL A 10 -7.18 -1.16 -3.88
C VAL A 10 -5.84 -1.01 -4.61
N TYR A 11 -4.72 -1.36 -3.98
CA TYR A 11 -3.39 -1.05 -4.52
C TYR A 11 -2.69 -2.21 -5.22
N LEU A 12 -3.02 -3.47 -4.90
CA LEU A 12 -2.36 -4.64 -5.49
C LEU A 12 -3.21 -5.35 -6.54
N LEU A 13 -4.52 -5.41 -6.34
CA LEU A 13 -5.41 -6.18 -7.21
C LEU A 13 -5.44 -5.64 -8.66
N PRO A 14 -5.54 -4.32 -8.92
CA PRO A 14 -5.55 -3.81 -10.30
C PRO A 14 -4.22 -4.04 -11.06
N PRO A 15 -3.03 -3.74 -10.50
CA PRO A 15 -1.76 -4.04 -11.17
C PRO A 15 -1.57 -5.53 -11.44
N LEU A 16 -1.92 -6.40 -10.49
CA LEU A 16 -1.78 -7.86 -10.65
C LEU A 16 -2.74 -8.40 -11.70
N ALA A 17 -4.00 -7.95 -11.70
CA ALA A 17 -4.99 -8.37 -12.70
C ALA A 17 -4.64 -7.88 -14.11
N ALA A 18 -4.06 -6.67 -14.23
CA ALA A 18 -3.54 -6.16 -15.49
C ALA A 18 -2.31 -6.94 -15.98
N LEU A 19 -1.38 -7.32 -15.09
CA LEU A 19 -0.16 -8.04 -15.47
C LEU A 19 -0.40 -9.52 -15.78
N THR A 20 -1.30 -10.16 -15.02
CA THR A 20 -1.74 -11.55 -15.25
C THR A 20 -2.76 -11.67 -16.39
N TRP A 21 -3.01 -10.58 -17.10
CA TRP A 21 -3.97 -10.52 -18.20
C TRP A 21 -3.93 -11.72 -19.18
N PRO A 22 -2.75 -12.15 -19.66
CA PRO A 22 -2.65 -13.24 -20.61
C PRO A 22 -3.03 -14.61 -20.01
N LEU A 23 -3.06 -14.74 -18.68
CA LEU A 23 -3.23 -16.02 -17.99
C LEU A 23 -4.69 -16.41 -17.78
N HIS A 24 -5.59 -15.43 -17.59
CA HIS A 24 -7.02 -15.71 -17.37
C HIS A 24 -7.87 -15.49 -18.63
N GLY A 25 -7.27 -15.03 -19.74
CA GLY A 25 -7.85 -15.06 -21.09
C GLY A 25 -9.06 -14.15 -21.33
N SER A 26 -9.45 -13.37 -20.34
CA SER A 26 -10.46 -12.31 -20.53
C SER A 26 -9.82 -11.18 -21.33
N ALA A 27 -10.54 -10.58 -22.28
CA ALA A 27 -10.14 -9.34 -22.98
C ALA A 27 -10.79 -8.08 -22.36
N LEU A 28 -11.71 -8.25 -21.39
CA LEU A 28 -12.40 -7.16 -20.71
C LEU A 28 -11.89 -6.85 -19.28
N GLY A 29 -11.58 -7.85 -18.45
CA GLY A 29 -11.21 -7.67 -17.03
C GLY A 29 -9.91 -6.89 -16.71
N GLY A 30 -8.96 -6.84 -17.63
CA GLY A 30 -7.60 -6.32 -17.52
C GLY A 30 -7.42 -5.11 -18.38
N GLY A 31 -8.28 -4.89 -19.39
CA GLY A 31 -8.63 -3.55 -19.83
C GLY A 31 -9.18 -2.73 -18.66
N LEU A 32 -10.15 -3.29 -17.91
CA LEU A 32 -10.66 -2.64 -16.69
C LEU A 32 -9.61 -2.51 -15.60
N ALA A 33 -8.79 -3.53 -15.35
CA ALA A 33 -7.73 -3.45 -14.33
C ALA A 33 -6.65 -2.43 -14.70
N LEU A 34 -6.25 -2.36 -15.98
CA LEU A 34 -5.33 -1.35 -16.48
C LEU A 34 -5.93 0.05 -16.33
N PHE A 35 -7.21 0.22 -16.68
CA PHE A 35 -7.90 1.50 -16.52
C PHE A 35 -7.97 1.95 -15.06
N ALA A 36 -8.30 1.02 -14.15
CA ALA A 36 -8.28 1.27 -12.71
C ALA A 36 -6.87 1.66 -12.22
N TRP A 37 -5.83 0.98 -12.72
CA TRP A 37 -4.45 1.30 -12.39
C TRP A 37 -4.02 2.69 -12.91
N LEU A 38 -4.45 3.07 -14.11
CA LEU A 38 -4.20 4.40 -14.67
C LEU A 38 -4.91 5.51 -13.88
N ILE A 39 -6.17 5.29 -13.47
CA ILE A 39 -6.88 6.24 -12.59
C ILE A 39 -6.11 6.41 -11.27
N MET A 40 -5.66 5.31 -10.67
CA MET A 40 -4.88 5.35 -9.44
C MET A 40 -3.60 6.18 -9.59
N MET A 41 -2.86 6.01 -10.70
CA MET A 41 -1.70 6.84 -11.01
C MET A 41 -2.06 8.32 -11.20
N TYR A 42 -3.14 8.60 -11.91
CA TYR A 42 -3.58 9.95 -12.21
C TYR A 42 -3.97 10.70 -10.92
N THR A 43 -4.71 10.04 -10.03
CA THR A 43 -5.08 10.60 -8.72
C THR A 43 -3.87 10.87 -7.82
N PHE A 44 -2.74 10.17 -8.02
CA PHE A 44 -1.52 10.37 -7.23
C PHE A 44 -0.59 11.48 -7.76
N GLN A 45 -0.82 12.00 -8.97
CA GLN A 45 -0.04 13.10 -9.54
C GLN A 45 0.07 14.37 -8.67
N PRO A 46 -0.99 14.89 -8.03
CA PRO A 46 -0.85 16.08 -7.19
C PRO A 46 0.13 15.85 -6.02
N THR A 47 0.15 14.65 -5.44
CA THR A 47 1.09 14.28 -4.38
C THR A 47 2.52 14.23 -4.90
N LEU A 48 2.76 13.60 -6.06
CA LEU A 48 4.09 13.60 -6.68
C LEU A 48 4.60 15.02 -6.98
N ARG A 49 3.70 15.89 -7.46
CA ARG A 49 4.02 17.28 -7.75
C ARG A 49 4.34 18.07 -6.48
N LEU A 50 3.62 17.83 -5.39
CA LEU A 50 3.89 18.46 -4.09
C LEU A 50 5.30 18.13 -3.57
N TYR A 51 5.74 16.89 -3.79
CA TYR A 51 7.08 16.42 -3.38
C TYR A 51 8.15 16.57 -4.47
N SER A 52 7.85 17.23 -5.60
CA SER A 52 8.77 17.39 -6.74
C SER A 52 9.36 16.07 -7.27
N LEU A 53 8.59 14.98 -7.16
CA LEU A 53 8.97 13.66 -7.63
C LEU A 53 8.57 13.46 -9.10
N ALA A 54 9.32 12.60 -9.80
CA ALA A 54 9.00 12.26 -11.18
C ALA A 54 7.63 11.55 -11.29
N PRO A 55 6.80 11.83 -12.32
CA PRO A 55 5.51 11.16 -12.53
C PRO A 55 5.62 9.63 -12.63
N THR A 56 6.79 9.12 -13.03
CA THR A 56 7.10 7.69 -13.15
C THR A 56 7.03 6.94 -11.82
N PHE A 57 7.14 7.63 -10.68
CA PHE A 57 6.95 7.02 -9.36
C PHE A 57 5.53 6.47 -9.14
N GLY A 58 4.54 6.91 -9.95
CA GLY A 58 3.21 6.31 -9.96
C GLY A 58 3.20 4.81 -10.33
N LEU A 59 4.19 4.31 -11.06
CA LEU A 59 4.35 2.87 -11.35
C LEU A 59 4.82 2.07 -10.14
N VAL A 60 5.60 2.71 -9.27
CA VAL A 60 6.20 2.10 -8.07
C VAL A 60 5.22 2.12 -6.89
N LEU A 61 4.07 2.77 -7.04
CA LEU A 61 3.02 2.89 -6.02
C LEU A 61 2.60 1.56 -5.37
N PRO A 62 2.40 0.45 -6.11
CA PRO A 62 2.02 -0.83 -5.53
C PRO A 62 3.13 -1.38 -4.60
N ILE A 63 4.39 -1.14 -4.94
CA ILE A 63 5.54 -1.54 -4.12
C ILE A 63 5.59 -0.69 -2.85
N ALA A 64 5.36 0.61 -2.95
CA ALA A 64 5.28 1.49 -1.79
C ALA A 64 4.13 1.07 -0.85
N ALA A 65 2.97 0.72 -1.41
CA ALA A 65 1.83 0.22 -0.65
C ALA A 65 2.14 -1.10 0.07
N LEU A 66 2.86 -2.03 -0.58
CA LEU A 66 3.33 -3.28 0.04
C LEU A 66 4.27 -3.03 1.23
N LEU A 67 5.25 -2.14 1.05
CA LEU A 67 6.17 -1.78 2.13
C LEU A 67 5.43 -1.14 3.31
N TYR A 68 4.53 -0.20 3.01
CA TYR A 68 3.69 0.44 4.02
C TYR A 68 2.81 -0.56 4.76
N LEU A 69 2.24 -1.52 4.05
CA LEU A 69 1.44 -2.59 4.63
C LEU A 69 2.29 -3.44 5.59
N GLY A 70 3.49 -3.84 5.16
CA GLY A 70 4.43 -4.59 6.00
C GLY A 70 4.79 -3.83 7.28
N MET A 71 5.12 -2.54 7.17
CA MET A 71 5.41 -1.68 8.32
C MET A 71 4.19 -1.55 9.25
N THR A 72 2.97 -1.45 8.69
CA THR A 72 1.73 -1.34 9.46
C THR A 72 1.46 -2.63 10.25
N VAL A 73 1.65 -3.78 9.63
CA VAL A 73 1.48 -5.08 10.28
C VAL A 73 2.55 -5.30 11.36
N ASP A 74 3.81 -4.98 11.09
CA ASP A 74 4.90 -5.05 12.08
C ASP A 74 4.63 -4.14 13.28
N SER A 75 4.18 -2.91 13.06
CA SER A 75 3.77 -1.99 14.12
C SER A 75 2.62 -2.55 14.95
N ALA A 76 1.58 -3.09 14.31
CA ALA A 76 0.44 -3.68 14.99
C ALA A 76 0.84 -4.90 15.82
N TYR A 77 1.75 -5.73 15.31
CA TYR A 77 2.29 -6.88 16.02
C TYR A 77 3.07 -6.44 17.27
N ARG A 78 3.97 -5.46 17.16
CA ARG A 78 4.72 -4.91 18.30
C ARG A 78 3.82 -4.23 19.33
N TYR A 79 2.76 -3.58 18.88
CA TYR A 79 1.74 -3.00 19.76
C TYR A 79 1.00 -4.09 20.54
N TRP A 80 0.60 -5.17 19.88
CA TRP A 80 -0.05 -6.31 20.52
C TRP A 80 0.85 -6.98 21.56
N LEU A 81 2.16 -7.06 21.26
CA LEU A 81 3.18 -7.54 22.21
C LEU A 81 3.49 -6.55 23.34
N LYS A 82 2.85 -5.37 23.39
CA LYS A 82 3.13 -4.29 24.36
C LYS A 82 4.60 -3.87 24.44
N VAL A 83 5.36 -4.06 23.35
CA VAL A 83 6.76 -3.63 23.23
C VAL A 83 6.85 -2.19 22.68
N GLY A 84 5.71 -1.61 22.29
CA GLY A 84 5.62 -0.26 21.74
C GLY A 84 5.74 0.85 22.78
N GLY A 85 6.08 2.06 22.34
CA GLY A 85 6.06 3.26 23.19
C GLY A 85 7.37 3.58 23.91
N GLN A 86 8.46 2.87 23.62
CA GLN A 86 9.83 3.32 23.93
C GLN A 86 10.19 4.46 22.97
N TRP A 87 10.13 5.70 23.44
CA TRP A 87 10.58 6.87 22.69
C TRP A 87 11.65 7.61 23.48
N LYS A 88 12.87 7.68 22.93
CA LYS A 88 14.04 8.29 23.60
C LYS A 88 14.23 7.78 25.04
N GLY A 89 14.12 6.46 25.25
CA GLY A 89 14.31 5.81 26.55
C GLY A 89 13.15 6.00 27.55
N ARG A 90 12.01 6.54 27.12
CA ARG A 90 10.80 6.67 27.94
C ARG A 90 9.76 5.69 27.43
N THR A 91 9.25 4.82 28.32
CA THR A 91 8.09 3.96 28.05
C THR A 91 6.80 4.73 28.27
N GLY A 92 5.83 4.63 27.36
CA GLY A 92 4.46 5.06 27.62
C GLY A 92 3.82 4.32 28.80
N ILE A 93 2.93 4.99 29.52
CA ILE A 93 2.18 4.42 30.65
C ILE A 93 1.35 3.23 30.12
N GLY A 94 1.79 2.01 30.42
CA GLY A 94 1.22 0.75 29.91
C GLY A 94 2.23 -0.31 29.47
N CYS A 95 3.53 0.02 29.40
CA CYS A 95 4.62 -0.90 29.01
C CYS A 95 5.61 -1.19 30.14
N THR A 96 5.12 -1.28 31.38
CA THR A 96 5.87 -1.79 32.52
C THR A 96 5.25 -3.13 32.92
N ASN A 97 5.97 -4.22 32.68
CA ASN A 97 5.70 -5.48 33.37
C ASN A 97 6.29 -5.39 34.79
#